data_AF-A0A5C8LTI8-F1
#
_entry.id   AF-A0A5C8LTI8-F1
#
_cell.length_a   1.000
_cell.length_b   1.000
_cell.length_c   1.000
_cell.angle_alpha   90.00
_cell.angle_beta   90.00
_cell.angle_gamma   90.00
#
_symmetry.space_group_name_H-M   'P 1'
#
loop_
_entity.id
_entity.type
_entity.pdbx_description
1 polymer ?
#
loop_
_entity_poly.entity_id
_entity_poly.type
_entity_poly.pdbx_seq_one_letter_code
_entity_poly.pdbx_strand_id
1 'polypeptide(L)'
;MEELYFIIHDNSKDIYTKIDEQIDKFWKWSKNQKQVKEWEPNYELWTLIYTLISKLFENSEYKDWDRKTINNLLYIIGRDNECEEIIDQLTRKPSILYPLAEEALNYHDNDTRWQFAHYLGRITQKEPRAKELIVKFSEDYVEYVRRRALAALETIA
;
A
#
# COMPACT_ATOMS: atom_id res chain seq x y z
N MET A 1 -11.39 -1.73 21.55
CA MET A 1 -11.48 -3.12 21.02
C MET A 1 -12.89 -3.51 20.61
N GLU A 2 -13.93 -3.20 21.40
CA GLU A 2 -15.33 -3.51 21.02
C GLU A 2 -15.78 -2.81 19.72
N GLU A 3 -15.43 -1.54 19.51
CA GLU A 3 -15.81 -0.80 18.29
C GLU A 3 -15.21 -1.39 17.00
N LEU A 4 -13.97 -1.90 17.08
CA LEU A 4 -13.30 -2.58 15.95
C LEU A 4 -14.05 -3.84 15.54
N TYR A 5 -14.47 -4.64 16.52
CA TYR A 5 -15.24 -5.86 16.29
C TYR A 5 -16.54 -5.55 15.53
N PHE A 6 -17.30 -4.54 15.97
CA PHE A 6 -18.55 -4.18 15.30
C PHE A 6 -18.33 -3.75 13.85
N ILE A 7 -17.31 -2.94 13.56
CA ILE A 7 -17.03 -2.52 12.18
C ILE A 7 -16.64 -3.72 11.30
N ILE A 8 -15.78 -4.59 11.83
CA ILE A 8 -15.31 -5.78 11.09
C ILE A 8 -16.48 -6.72 10.76
N HIS A 9 -17.40 -6.91 11.70
CA HIS A 9 -18.53 -7.86 11.59
C HIS A 9 -19.85 -7.22 11.13
N ASP A 10 -19.86 -5.94 10.80
CA ASP A 10 -21.03 -5.26 10.23
C ASP A 10 -21.36 -5.82 8.84
N ASN A 11 -22.41 -6.63 8.74
CA ASN A 11 -22.84 -7.23 7.48
C ASN A 11 -23.65 -6.26 6.59
N SER A 12 -23.93 -5.04 7.05
CA SER A 12 -24.66 -4.04 6.25
C SER A 12 -23.79 -3.35 5.20
N LYS A 13 -22.46 -3.46 5.31
CA LYS A 13 -21.49 -2.85 4.39
C LYS A 13 -20.54 -3.90 3.84
N ASP A 14 -20.24 -3.80 2.55
CA ASP A 14 -19.18 -4.60 1.95
C ASP A 14 -17.78 -4.13 2.38
N ILE A 15 -16.75 -4.90 2.04
CA ILE A 15 -15.37 -4.61 2.41
C ILE A 15 -14.85 -3.31 1.79
N TYR A 16 -15.28 -3.00 0.55
CA TYR A 16 -14.86 -1.81 -0.19
C TYR A 16 -15.35 -0.54 0.49
N THR A 17 -16.62 -0.50 0.90
CA THR A 17 -17.24 0.60 1.64
C THR A 17 -16.55 0.81 2.98
N LYS A 18 -16.25 -0.27 3.71
CA LYS A 18 -15.54 -0.17 4.99
C LYS A 18 -14.14 0.42 4.84
N ILE A 19 -13.39 -0.04 3.83
CA ILE A 19 -12.05 0.47 3.52
C ILE A 19 -12.11 1.95 3.17
N ASP A 20 -13.03 2.33 2.29
CA ASP A 20 -13.22 3.72 1.90
C ASP A 20 -13.51 4.63 3.09
N GLU A 21 -14.43 4.23 3.97
CA GLU A 21 -14.75 5.00 5.18
C GLU A 21 -13.55 5.13 6.12
N GLN A 22 -12.75 4.07 6.31
CA GLN A 22 -11.58 4.16 7.20
C GLN A 22 -10.45 5.00 6.59
N ILE A 23 -10.27 4.96 5.28
CA ILE A 23 -9.26 5.75 4.59
C ILE A 23 -9.67 7.24 4.56
N ASP A 24 -10.95 7.53 4.35
CA ASP A 24 -11.49 8.89 4.48
C ASP A 24 -11.34 9.42 5.92
N LYS A 25 -11.58 8.57 6.94
CA LYS A 25 -11.30 8.93 8.35
C LYS A 25 -9.83 9.23 8.60
N PHE A 26 -8.92 8.40 8.10
CA PHE A 26 -7.48 8.66 8.18
C PHE A 26 -7.13 9.99 7.51
N TRP A 27 -7.64 10.21 6.29
CA TRP A 27 -7.41 11.43 5.54
C TRP A 27 -7.90 12.67 6.30
N LYS A 28 -9.13 12.65 6.85
CA LYS A 28 -9.66 13.74 7.68
C LYS A 28 -8.84 13.97 8.94
N TRP A 29 -8.45 12.90 9.63
CA TRP A 29 -7.58 12.99 10.81
C TRP A 29 -6.23 13.61 10.46
N SER A 30 -5.63 13.23 9.32
CA SER A 30 -4.32 13.72 8.87
C SER A 30 -4.26 15.23 8.67
N LYS A 31 -5.38 15.86 8.28
CA LYS A 31 -5.46 17.32 8.09
C LYS A 31 -5.32 18.11 9.39
N ASN A 32 -5.54 17.45 10.53
CA ASN A 32 -5.42 18.06 11.84
C ASN A 32 -4.09 17.75 12.53
N GLN A 33 -3.19 17.00 11.89
CA GLN A 33 -1.91 16.63 12.45
C GLN A 33 -0.83 17.66 12.11
N LYS A 34 0.09 17.88 13.05
CA LYS A 34 1.35 18.54 12.75
C LYS A 34 2.24 17.53 12.04
N GLN A 35 2.44 17.71 10.74
CA GLN A 35 3.24 16.82 9.91
C GLN A 35 4.74 17.05 10.12
N VAL A 36 5.23 16.71 11.31
CA VAL A 36 6.62 16.87 11.73
C VAL A 36 7.13 15.51 12.17
N LYS A 37 8.23 15.04 11.55
CA LYS A 37 8.75 13.66 11.69
C LYS A 37 7.69 12.62 11.26
N GLU A 38 7.75 11.43 11.84
CA GLU A 38 6.72 10.39 11.73
C GLU A 38 5.50 10.79 12.58
N TRP A 39 4.39 11.09 11.93
CA TRP A 39 3.14 11.43 12.61
C TRP A 39 2.04 10.43 12.30
N GLU A 40 2.10 9.78 11.13
CA GLU A 40 1.18 8.75 10.68
C GLU A 40 1.00 7.61 11.69
N PRO A 41 2.05 7.08 12.37
CA PRO A 41 1.89 6.01 13.35
C PRO A 41 1.00 6.36 14.54
N ASN A 42 0.72 7.65 14.79
CA ASN A 42 -0.16 8.09 15.88
C ASN A 42 -1.65 7.86 15.58
N TYR A 43 -2.02 7.40 14.38
CA TYR A 43 -3.41 7.08 14.07
C TYR A 43 -3.86 5.80 14.76
N GLU A 44 -4.78 5.92 15.70
CA GLU A 44 -5.21 4.81 16.57
C GLU A 44 -5.92 3.67 15.83
N LEU A 45 -6.41 3.90 14.61
CA LEU A 45 -7.17 2.91 13.84
C LEU A 45 -6.35 2.19 12.76
N TRP A 46 -5.02 2.24 12.80
CA TRP A 46 -4.16 1.47 11.89
C TRP A 46 -4.46 -0.04 11.92
N THR A 47 -4.63 -0.63 13.10
CA THR A 47 -4.97 -2.06 13.24
C THR A 47 -6.26 -2.43 12.50
N LEU A 48 -7.24 -1.53 12.45
CA LEU A 48 -8.47 -1.73 11.69
C LEU A 48 -8.19 -1.71 10.19
N ILE A 49 -7.43 -0.72 9.72
CA ILE A 49 -7.04 -0.59 8.31
C ILE A 49 -6.29 -1.85 7.85
N TYR A 50 -5.28 -2.30 8.60
CA TYR A 50 -4.54 -3.52 8.30
C TYR A 50 -5.45 -4.74 8.22
N THR A 51 -6.38 -4.88 9.17
CA THR A 51 -7.32 -6.01 9.18
C THR A 51 -8.26 -5.99 7.97
N LEU A 52 -8.81 -4.82 7.61
CA LEU A 52 -9.71 -4.69 6.46
C LEU A 52 -8.96 -4.95 5.14
N ILE A 53 -7.75 -4.42 5.00
CA ILE A 53 -6.93 -4.62 3.81
C ILE A 53 -6.48 -6.09 3.68
N SER A 54 -6.07 -6.75 4.76
CA SER A 54 -5.77 -8.19 4.75
C SER A 54 -6.97 -8.99 4.25
N LYS A 55 -8.18 -8.67 4.76
CA LYS A 55 -9.42 -9.31 4.29
C LYS A 55 -9.72 -9.01 2.82
N LEU A 56 -9.47 -7.79 2.33
CA LEU A 56 -9.61 -7.48 0.90
C LEU A 56 -8.68 -8.38 0.07
N PHE A 57 -7.39 -8.45 0.44
CA PHE A 57 -6.38 -9.24 -0.26
C PHE A 57 -6.60 -10.76 -0.19
N GLU A 58 -7.35 -11.24 0.81
CA GLU A 58 -7.73 -12.66 0.95
C GLU A 58 -8.96 -13.02 0.12
N ASN A 59 -9.90 -12.09 -0.06
CA ASN A 59 -11.24 -12.39 -0.57
C ASN A 59 -11.54 -11.78 -1.95
N SER A 60 -10.57 -11.14 -2.60
CA SER A 60 -10.76 -10.53 -3.93
C SER A 60 -9.48 -10.54 -4.76
N GLU A 61 -9.63 -10.37 -6.06
CA GLU A 61 -8.52 -10.20 -7.01
C GLU A 61 -8.45 -8.75 -7.50
N TYR A 62 -7.27 -8.32 -7.97
CA TYR A 62 -7.07 -6.97 -8.49
C TYR A 62 -8.11 -6.56 -9.55
N LYS A 63 -8.52 -7.50 -10.40
CA LYS A 63 -9.49 -7.25 -11.49
C LYS A 63 -10.89 -6.88 -10.99
N ASP A 64 -11.20 -7.17 -9.73
CA ASP A 64 -12.50 -6.90 -9.12
C ASP A 64 -12.57 -5.47 -8.56
N TRP A 65 -11.43 -4.76 -8.50
CA TRP A 65 -11.33 -3.47 -7.84
C TRP A 65 -11.61 -2.31 -8.79
N ASP A 66 -12.44 -1.39 -8.32
CA ASP A 66 -12.66 -0.14 -9.02
C ASP A 66 -11.51 0.85 -8.80
N ARG A 67 -11.52 1.94 -9.58
CA ARG A 67 -10.48 2.98 -9.49
C ARG A 67 -10.37 3.59 -8.10
N LYS A 68 -11.50 3.69 -7.40
CA LYS A 68 -11.57 4.26 -6.05
C LYS A 68 -10.81 3.37 -5.06
N THR A 69 -11.03 2.06 -5.10
CA THR A 69 -10.33 1.07 -4.28
C THR A 69 -8.83 1.09 -4.57
N ILE A 70 -8.43 1.12 -5.84
CA ILE A 70 -7.01 1.22 -6.24
C ILE A 70 -6.37 2.50 -5.68
N ASN A 71 -7.02 3.66 -5.85
CA ASN A 71 -6.51 4.94 -5.36
C ASN A 71 -6.40 4.97 -3.83
N ASN A 72 -7.38 4.40 -3.13
CA ASN A 72 -7.39 4.25 -1.69
C ASN A 72 -6.20 3.41 -1.20
N LEU A 73 -5.93 2.27 -1.86
CA LEU A 73 -4.78 1.42 -1.56
C LEU A 73 -3.44 2.14 -1.80
N LEU A 74 -3.27 2.80 -2.96
CA LEU A 74 -2.04 3.55 -3.26
C LEU A 74 -1.79 4.66 -2.25
N TYR A 75 -2.84 5.41 -1.89
CA TYR A 75 -2.76 6.46 -0.88
C TYR A 75 -2.34 5.90 0.48
N ILE A 76 -3.04 4.89 0.98
CA ILE A 76 -2.81 4.40 2.34
C ILE A 76 -1.48 3.65 2.46
N ILE A 77 -1.02 2.97 1.40
CA ILE A 77 0.34 2.40 1.34
C ILE A 77 1.37 3.51 1.54
N GLY A 78 1.26 4.63 0.81
CA GLY A 78 2.17 5.76 0.97
C GLY A 78 2.17 6.37 2.38
N ARG A 79 1.07 6.22 3.12
CA ARG A 79 0.96 6.70 4.51
C ARG A 79 1.43 5.69 5.55
N ASP A 80 1.41 4.41 5.23
CA ASP A 80 2.00 3.32 6.01
C ASP A 80 3.52 3.24 5.75
N ASN A 81 4.21 4.38 5.75
CA ASN A 81 5.61 4.50 5.35
C ASN A 81 6.62 4.11 6.44
N GLU A 82 6.20 4.12 7.71
CA GLU A 82 7.04 3.75 8.85
C GLU A 82 6.95 2.25 9.17
N CYS A 83 5.74 1.70 9.18
CA CYS A 83 5.52 0.28 9.47
C CYS A 83 5.59 -0.60 8.22
N GLU A 84 5.20 -0.07 7.05
CA GLU A 84 5.26 -0.75 5.75
C GLU A 84 4.47 -2.08 5.73
N GLU A 85 3.49 -2.24 6.62
CA GLU A 85 2.78 -3.50 6.86
C GLU A 85 1.92 -3.89 5.66
N ILE A 86 1.24 -2.91 5.04
CA ILE A 86 0.37 -3.17 3.89
C ILE A 86 1.17 -3.64 2.68
N ILE A 87 2.33 -3.02 2.40
CA ILE A 87 3.17 -3.39 1.26
C ILE A 87 3.92 -4.71 1.52
N ASP A 88 4.30 -5.02 2.77
CA ASP A 88 4.88 -6.33 3.10
C ASP A 88 3.89 -7.47 2.85
N GLN A 89 2.61 -7.30 3.19
CA GLN A 89 1.56 -8.28 2.88
C GLN A 89 1.48 -8.59 1.37
N LEU A 90 1.70 -7.58 0.51
CA LEU A 90 1.67 -7.75 -0.95
C LEU A 90 2.84 -8.58 -1.49
N THR A 91 3.96 -8.70 -0.78
CA THR A 91 5.10 -9.55 -1.23
C THR A 91 4.73 -11.03 -1.35
N ARG A 92 3.68 -11.46 -0.64
CA ARG A 92 3.15 -12.83 -0.68
C ARG A 92 2.03 -12.99 -1.72
N LYS A 93 1.67 -11.91 -2.42
CA LYS A 93 0.56 -11.86 -3.40
C LYS A 93 1.00 -11.15 -4.70
N PRO A 94 1.94 -11.72 -5.49
CA PRO A 94 2.43 -11.10 -6.72
C PRO A 94 1.33 -10.71 -7.73
N SER A 95 0.25 -11.49 -7.79
CA SER A 95 -0.92 -11.21 -8.65
C SER A 95 -1.62 -9.88 -8.34
N ILE A 96 -1.47 -9.35 -7.13
CA ILE A 96 -1.97 -8.05 -6.70
C ILE A 96 -0.86 -6.99 -6.73
N LEU A 97 0.34 -7.35 -6.26
CA LEU A 97 1.47 -6.44 -6.17
C LEU A 97 1.86 -5.84 -7.53
N TYR A 98 1.96 -6.66 -8.59
CA TYR A 98 2.40 -6.17 -9.90
C TYR A 98 1.45 -5.16 -10.55
N PRO A 99 0.13 -5.42 -10.66
CA PRO A 99 -0.75 -4.42 -11.25
C PRO A 99 -0.83 -3.13 -10.41
N LEU A 100 -0.77 -3.22 -9.07
CA LEU A 100 -0.65 -2.02 -8.23
C LEU A 100 0.68 -1.28 -8.44
N ALA A 101 1.78 -2.00 -8.65
CA ALA A 101 3.08 -1.39 -8.94
C ALA A 101 3.08 -0.64 -10.29
N GLU A 102 2.42 -1.19 -11.32
CA GLU A 102 2.24 -0.49 -12.61
C GLU A 102 1.44 0.82 -12.42
N GLU A 103 0.40 0.80 -11.58
CA GLU A 103 -0.35 2.01 -11.21
C GLU A 103 0.51 3.01 -10.43
N ALA A 104 1.35 2.50 -9.52
CA ALA A 104 2.23 3.31 -8.69
C ALA A 104 3.29 4.07 -9.49
N LEU A 105 3.78 3.54 -10.63
CA LEU A 105 4.80 4.22 -11.46
C LEU A 105 4.45 5.68 -11.78
N ASN A 106 3.16 5.96 -12.01
CA ASN A 106 2.67 7.30 -12.34
C ASN A 106 1.92 7.97 -11.17
N TYR A 107 1.90 7.35 -9.99
CA TYR A 107 1.22 7.91 -8.84
C TYR A 107 2.01 9.10 -8.28
N HIS A 108 1.30 10.17 -7.91
CA HIS A 108 1.93 11.44 -7.55
C HIS A 108 2.75 11.38 -6.26
N ASP A 109 2.37 10.52 -5.31
CA ASP A 109 3.03 10.41 -4.01
C ASP A 109 4.32 9.59 -4.09
N ASN A 110 5.44 10.20 -3.71
CA ASN A 110 6.74 9.54 -3.72
C ASN A 110 6.85 8.46 -2.62
N ASP A 111 6.12 8.60 -1.51
CA ASP A 111 6.10 7.61 -0.44
C ASP A 111 5.53 6.27 -0.90
N THR A 112 4.43 6.32 -1.66
CA THR A 112 3.89 5.14 -2.35
C THR A 112 4.92 4.54 -3.30
N ARG A 113 5.52 5.35 -4.19
CA ARG A 113 6.41 4.83 -5.25
C ARG A 113 7.65 4.16 -4.71
N TRP A 114 8.32 4.73 -3.71
CA TRP A 114 9.55 4.11 -3.18
C TRP A 114 9.25 2.78 -2.47
N GLN A 115 8.09 2.65 -1.82
CA GLN A 115 7.68 1.41 -1.17
C GLN A 115 7.51 0.29 -2.22
N PHE A 116 6.79 0.53 -3.31
CA PHE A 116 6.70 -0.44 -4.41
C PHE A 116 8.08 -0.77 -5.00
N ALA A 117 8.90 0.25 -5.27
CA ALA A 117 10.26 0.06 -5.79
C ALA A 117 11.11 -0.85 -4.89
N HIS A 118 11.00 -0.70 -3.57
CA HIS A 118 11.73 -1.51 -2.60
C HIS A 118 11.17 -2.94 -2.48
N TYR A 119 9.85 -3.07 -2.28
CA TYR A 119 9.21 -4.34 -1.93
C TYR A 119 9.08 -5.31 -3.10
N LEU A 120 9.13 -4.82 -4.35
CA LEU A 120 9.30 -5.69 -5.52
C LEU A 120 10.60 -6.52 -5.44
N GLY A 121 11.65 -6.03 -4.78
CA GLY A 121 12.90 -6.77 -4.56
C GLY A 121 12.84 -7.80 -3.43
N ARG A 122 11.72 -7.84 -2.67
CA ARG A 122 11.50 -8.73 -1.51
C ARG A 122 10.54 -9.88 -1.80
N ILE A 123 10.00 -9.96 -3.01
CA ILE A 123 9.11 -11.05 -3.41
C ILE A 123 9.90 -12.37 -3.34
N THR A 124 9.31 -13.38 -2.69
CA THR A 124 9.96 -14.69 -2.51
C THR A 124 10.22 -15.42 -3.82
N GLN A 125 9.36 -15.20 -4.80
CA GLN A 125 9.47 -15.72 -6.16
C GLN A 125 10.17 -14.66 -7.00
N LYS A 126 11.46 -14.88 -7.30
CA LYS A 126 12.28 -13.99 -8.15
C LYS A 126 11.80 -14.06 -9.61
N GLU A 127 10.68 -13.41 -9.90
CA GLU A 127 10.10 -13.40 -11.25
C GLU A 127 10.69 -12.27 -12.12
N PRO A 128 10.85 -12.50 -13.43
CA PRO A 128 11.33 -11.48 -14.37
C PRO A 128 10.53 -10.17 -14.32
N ARG A 129 9.21 -10.26 -14.12
CA ARG A 129 8.31 -9.11 -14.07
C ARG A 129 8.65 -8.14 -12.93
N ALA A 130 9.07 -8.66 -11.78
CA ALA A 130 9.51 -7.81 -10.67
C ALA A 130 10.73 -6.98 -11.08
N LYS A 131 11.72 -7.60 -11.73
CA LYS A 131 12.89 -6.90 -12.24
C LYS A 131 12.54 -5.82 -13.27
N GLU A 132 11.63 -6.09 -14.20
CA GLU A 132 11.17 -5.11 -15.19
C GLU A 132 10.55 -3.87 -14.52
N LEU A 133 9.69 -4.07 -13.52
CA LEU A 133 9.09 -2.98 -12.75
C LEU A 133 10.12 -2.19 -11.95
N ILE A 134 11.05 -2.87 -11.28
CA ILE A 134 12.12 -2.20 -10.52
C ILE A 134 13.00 -1.35 -11.46
N VAL A 135 13.32 -1.84 -12.67
CA VAL A 135 14.06 -1.05 -13.67
C VAL A 135 13.29 0.23 -14.00
N LYS A 136 11.98 0.16 -14.23
CA LYS A 136 11.15 1.36 -14.46
C LYS A 136 11.20 2.33 -13.27
N PHE A 137 11.12 1.85 -12.03
CA PHE A 137 11.26 2.72 -10.83
C PHE A 137 12.66 3.32 -10.68
N SER A 138 13.70 2.70 -11.24
CA SER A 138 15.07 3.25 -11.20
C SER A 138 15.23 4.48 -12.10
N GLU A 139 14.26 4.76 -12.97
CA GLU A 139 14.16 5.94 -13.82
C GLU A 139 13.28 7.06 -13.22
N ASP A 140 12.73 6.88 -12.01
CA ASP A 140 11.86 7.87 -11.35
C ASP A 140 12.53 9.24 -11.21
N TYR A 141 11.78 10.33 -11.30
CA TYR A 141 12.34 11.68 -11.16
C TYR A 141 12.81 11.98 -9.73
N VAL A 142 12.27 11.30 -8.71
CA VAL A 142 12.67 11.44 -7.30
C VAL A 142 13.85 10.54 -6.99
N GLU A 143 14.96 11.13 -6.55
CA GLU A 143 16.19 10.40 -6.23
C GLU A 143 15.97 9.27 -5.20
N TYR A 144 15.16 9.51 -4.17
CA TYR A 144 14.90 8.50 -3.14
C TYR A 144 14.24 7.25 -3.72
N VAL A 145 13.26 7.41 -4.62
CA VAL A 145 12.62 6.29 -5.33
C VAL A 145 13.65 5.51 -6.16
N ARG A 146 14.49 6.22 -6.94
CA ARG A 146 15.56 5.58 -7.72
C ARG A 146 16.50 4.77 -6.85
N ARG A 147 16.94 5.32 -5.71
CA ARG A 147 17.86 4.64 -4.78
C ARG A 147 17.25 3.37 -4.20
N ARG A 148 15.97 3.39 -3.84
CA ARG A 148 15.25 2.21 -3.34
C ARG A 148 15.09 1.14 -4.43
N ALA A 149 14.83 1.56 -5.67
CA ALA A 149 14.80 0.66 -6.82
C ALA A 149 16.16 0.00 -7.10
N LEU A 150 17.24 0.78 -7.14
CA LEU A 150 18.60 0.26 -7.37
C LEU A 150 19.02 -0.74 -6.30
N ALA A 151 18.71 -0.45 -5.02
CA ALA A 151 18.95 -1.41 -3.93
C ALA A 151 18.15 -2.71 -4.12
N ALA A 152 16.91 -2.63 -4.59
CA ALA A 152 16.09 -3.82 -4.90
C ALA A 152 16.63 -4.62 -6.11
N LEU A 153 17.30 -3.98 -7.08
CA LEU A 153 17.97 -4.71 -8.17
C LEU A 153 19.13 -5.56 -7.67
N GLU A 154 19.87 -5.09 -6.66
CA GLU A 154 20.98 -5.85 -6.06
C GLU A 154 20.47 -7.11 -5.32
N THR A 155 19.26 -7.08 -4.77
CA THR A 155 18.68 -8.23 -4.06
C THR A 155 18.05 -9.25 -5.00
N ILE A 156 17.47 -8.79 -6.11
CA ILE A 156 16.78 -9.66 -7.07
C ILE A 156 17.71 -10.24 -8.15
N ALA A 157 18.90 -9.64 -8.37
CA ALA A 157 19.97 -10.21 -9.18
C ALA A 157 20.36 -11.64 -8.72
#